data_AF-A0A933D2F8-F1
#
_entry.id   AF-A0A933D2F8-F1
#
_cell.length_a   1.000
_cell.length_b   1.000
_cell.length_c   1.000
_cell.angle_alpha   90.00
_cell.angle_beta   90.00
_cell.angle_gamma   90.00
#
_symmetry.space_group_name_H-M   'P 1'
#
loop_
_entity.id
_entity.type
_entity.pdbx_description
1 polymer ?
#
loop_
_entity_poly.entity_id
_entity_poly.type
_entity_poly.pdbx_seq_one_letter_code
_entity_poly.pdbx_strand_id
1 'polypeptide(L)'
;MRQAPTIEILDDGSQVVEGVIWIHPDRVSGAPCFAKTRVPIQNLFDYLESGAPLEEFLIGFPPITRDQAIKVLELARTGLFDSLPRSENLTRP
;
A
#
# COMPACT_ATOMS: atom_id res chain seq x y z
N MET A 1 -20.10 -4.03 5.11
CA MET A 1 -19.38 -3.34 6.20
C MET A 1 -18.04 -2.91 5.64
N ARG A 2 -17.67 -1.63 5.72
CA ARG A 2 -16.35 -1.18 5.26
C ARG A 2 -15.30 -1.80 6.19
N GLN A 3 -14.38 -2.57 5.66
CA GLN A 3 -13.28 -3.12 6.45
C GLN A 3 -12.12 -2.14 6.32
N ALA A 4 -11.96 -1.29 7.33
CA ALA A 4 -10.82 -0.38 7.40
C ALA A 4 -9.54 -1.20 7.57
N PRO A 5 -8.42 -0.77 6.97
CA PRO A 5 -7.14 -1.44 7.20
C PRO A 5 -6.76 -1.36 8.68
N THR A 6 -6.17 -2.43 9.18
CA THR A 6 -5.60 -2.49 10.53
C THR A 6 -4.37 -1.61 10.58
N ILE A 7 -4.35 -0.65 11.52
CA ILE A 7 -3.21 0.25 11.74
C ILE A 7 -2.68 0.02 13.14
N GLU A 8 -1.41 -0.37 13.23
CA GLU A 8 -0.65 -0.50 14.46
C GLU A 8 0.22 0.75 14.64
N ILE A 9 0.11 1.42 15.79
CA ILE A 9 0.93 2.58 16.13
C ILE A 9 2.01 2.11 17.11
N LEU A 10 3.28 2.36 16.77
CA LEU A 10 4.44 1.97 17.57
C LEU A 10 4.87 3.11 18.50
N ASP A 11 5.64 2.78 19.54
CA ASP A 11 6.12 3.73 20.55
C ASP A 11 7.00 4.86 19.97
N ASP A 12 7.65 4.61 18.83
CA ASP A 12 8.47 5.59 18.11
C ASP A 12 7.63 6.54 17.22
N GLY A 13 6.30 6.47 17.29
CA GLY A 13 5.38 7.27 16.49
C GLY A 13 5.22 6.78 15.05
N SER A 14 5.88 5.68 14.68
CA SER A 14 5.65 5.07 13.38
C SER A 14 4.36 4.24 13.35
N GLN A 15 3.80 4.08 12.15
CA GLN A 15 2.56 3.35 11.91
C GLN A 15 2.85 2.19 10.99
N VAL A 16 2.27 1.03 11.28
CA VAL A 16 2.29 -0.14 10.42
C VAL A 16 0.87 -0.47 9.98
N VAL A 17 0.63 -0.43 8.68
CA VAL A 17 -0.67 -0.73 8.07
C VAL A 17 -0.65 -2.16 7.54
N GLU A 18 -1.57 -3.00 8.02
CA GLU A 18 -1.73 -4.42 7.67
C GLU A 18 -0.43 -5.25 7.74
N GLY A 19 0.52 -4.85 8.59
CA GLY A 19 1.82 -5.51 8.73
C GLY A 19 2.78 -5.34 7.54
N VAL A 20 2.39 -4.62 6.47
CA VAL A 20 3.13 -4.57 5.20
C VAL A 20 3.57 -3.18 4.76
N ILE A 21 2.91 -2.13 5.23
CA ILE A 21 3.30 -0.73 4.98
C ILE A 21 3.75 -0.12 6.29
N TRP A 22 4.91 0.51 6.30
CA TRP A 22 5.43 1.25 7.45
C TRP A 22 5.58 2.72 7.09
N ILE A 23 5.08 3.59 7.97
CA ILE A 23 5.07 5.04 7.83
C ILE A 23 5.77 5.61 9.06
N HIS A 24 6.85 6.34 8.86
CA HIS A 24 7.55 7.00 9.96
C HIS A 24 7.74 8.48 9.62
N PRO A 25 7.26 9.42 10.46
CA PRO A 25 7.22 10.84 10.13
C PRO A 25 8.61 11.40 9.78
N ASP A 26 9.65 11.00 10.53
CA ASP A 26 11.02 11.50 10.30
C ASP A 26 11.86 10.70 9.31
N ARG A 27 11.28 9.69 8.62
CA ARG A 27 12.05 8.85 7.69
C ARG A 27 11.42 8.87 6.31
N VAL A 28 12.28 8.97 5.30
CA VAL A 28 11.86 9.11 3.88
C VAL A 28 10.80 10.23 3.73
N SER A 29 10.96 11.31 4.50
CA SER A 29 10.02 12.45 4.53
C SER A 29 8.57 12.06 4.82
N GLY A 30 8.34 11.01 5.62
CA GLY A 30 7.00 10.51 5.95
C GLY A 30 6.36 9.66 4.85
N ALA A 31 7.10 9.33 3.78
CA ALA A 31 6.57 8.50 2.70
C ALA A 31 6.26 7.07 3.19
N PRO A 32 5.10 6.50 2.82
CA PRO A 32 4.80 5.11 3.12
C PRO A 32 5.80 4.18 2.41
N CYS A 33 6.44 3.30 3.17
CA CYS A 33 7.43 2.36 2.69
C CYS A 33 6.97 0.92 2.92
N PHE A 34 7.54 -0.03 2.18
CA PHE A 34 7.39 -1.44 2.53
C PHE A 34 7.97 -1.71 3.92
N ALA A 35 7.23 -2.41 4.77
CA ALA A 35 7.64 -2.70 6.14
C ALA A 35 9.02 -3.37 6.17
N LYS A 36 9.86 -2.91 7.10
CA LYS A 36 11.27 -3.32 7.26
C LYS A 36 12.19 -2.91 6.11
N THR A 37 11.75 -2.03 5.22
CA THR A 37 12.56 -1.47 4.14
C THR A 37 12.52 0.07 4.17
N ARG A 38 13.33 0.70 3.32
CA ARG A 38 13.22 2.13 2.97
C ARG A 38 12.71 2.34 1.54
N VAL A 39 12.09 1.31 0.96
CA VAL A 39 11.57 1.34 -0.40
C VAL A 39 10.15 1.90 -0.33
N PRO A 40 9.87 3.06 -0.97
CA PRO A 40 8.53 3.62 -1.02
C PRO A 40 7.55 2.65 -1.69
N ILE A 41 6.29 2.65 -1.25
CA ILE A 41 5.23 1.89 -1.93
C ILE A 41 5.01 2.39 -3.36
N GLN A 42 5.33 3.67 -3.61
CA GLN A 42 5.22 4.29 -4.93
C GLN A 42 6.07 3.56 -5.97
N ASN A 43 7.25 3.08 -5.61
CA ASN A 43 8.13 2.34 -6.52
C ASN A 43 7.45 1.09 -7.12
N LEU A 44 6.55 0.43 -6.37
CA LEU A 44 5.80 -0.70 -6.92
C LEU A 44 4.90 -0.27 -8.07
N PHE A 45 4.17 0.84 -7.90
CA PHE A 45 3.28 1.37 -8.94
C PHE A 45 4.08 1.88 -10.13
N ASP A 46 5.16 2.63 -9.91
CA ASP A 46 6.02 3.14 -10.98
C ASP A 46 6.58 1.99 -11.86
N TYR A 47 6.98 0.87 -11.25
CA TYR A 47 7.43 -0.34 -11.96
C TYR A 47 6.31 -0.99 -12.79
N LEU A 48 5.12 -1.15 -12.21
CA LEU A 48 4.00 -1.77 -12.91
C LEU A 48 3.50 -0.87 -14.06
N GLU A 49 3.50 0.46 -13.86
CA GLU A 49 3.12 1.46 -14.85
C GLU A 49 4.13 1.54 -16.02
N SER A 50 5.40 1.19 -15.80
CA SER A 50 6.38 1.05 -16.88
C SER A 50 6.16 -0.20 -17.75
N GLY A 51 5.19 -1.05 -17.40
CA GLY A 51 4.92 -2.33 -18.06
C GLY A 51 5.82 -3.48 -17.59
N ALA A 52 6.63 -3.27 -16.55
CA ALA A 52 7.44 -4.34 -15.99
C ALA A 52 6.55 -5.33 -15.20
N PRO A 53 6.83 -6.64 -15.25
CA PRO A 53 6.13 -7.62 -14.44
C PRO A 53 6.49 -7.47 -12.96
N LEU A 54 5.60 -7.92 -12.08
CA LEU A 54 5.83 -7.90 -10.63
C LEU A 54 7.12 -8.64 -10.24
N GLU A 55 7.44 -9.71 -10.96
CA GLU A 55 8.66 -10.50 -10.75
C GLU A 55 9.93 -9.67 -10.88
N GLU A 56 9.95 -8.71 -11.81
CA GLU A 56 11.11 -7.83 -12.02
C GLU A 56 11.27 -6.84 -10.85
N PHE A 57 10.15 -6.30 -10.34
CA PHE A 57 10.17 -5.49 -9.12
C PHE A 57 10.74 -6.26 -7.92
N LEU A 58 10.33 -7.51 -7.74
CA LEU A 58 10.82 -8.36 -6.63
C LEU A 58 12.31 -8.69 -6.77
N ILE A 59 12.82 -8.84 -8.00
CA ILE A 59 14.26 -8.99 -8.25
C ILE A 59 15.01 -7.70 -7.92
N GLY A 60 14.44 -6.53 -8.25
CA GLY A 60 15.01 -5.21 -7.93
C GLY A 60 15.03 -4.90 -6.43
N PHE A 61 14.11 -5.47 -5.65
CA PHE A 61 13.99 -5.25 -4.21
C PHE A 61 13.86 -6.58 -3.42
N PRO A 62 14.94 -7.38 -3.30
CA PRO A 62 14.90 -8.71 -2.68
C PRO A 62 14.32 -8.80 -1.25
N PRO A 63 14.42 -7.77 -0.38
CA PRO A 63 13.78 -7.81 0.94
C PRO A 63 12.25 -7.82 0.91
N ILE A 64 11.63 -7.40 -0.20
CA ILE A 64 10.18 -7.33 -0.34
C ILE A 64 9.67 -8.69 -0.79
N THR A 65 8.78 -9.28 -0.02
CA THR A 65 8.19 -10.56 -0.40
C THR A 65 7.06 -10.38 -1.41
N ARG A 66 6.76 -11.42 -2.19
CA ARG A 66 5.59 -11.42 -3.08
C ARG A 66 4.31 -11.15 -2.28
N ASP A 67 4.12 -11.78 -1.13
CA ASP A 67 2.96 -11.55 -0.26
C ASP A 67 2.82 -10.08 0.17
N GLN A 68 3.93 -9.42 0.53
CA GLN A 68 3.90 -7.99 0.85
C GLN A 68 3.45 -7.16 -0.35
N ALA A 69 4.00 -7.41 -1.54
CA ALA A 69 3.63 -6.69 -2.74
C ALA A 69 2.15 -6.92 -3.13
N ILE A 70 1.69 -8.17 -3.09
CA ILE A 70 0.29 -8.52 -3.36
C ILE A 70 -0.64 -7.84 -2.36
N LYS A 71 -0.30 -7.84 -1.07
CA LYS A 71 -1.11 -7.19 -0.03
C LYS A 71 -1.24 -5.67 -0.26
N VAL A 72 -0.18 -5.01 -0.71
CA VAL A 72 -0.23 -3.59 -1.11
C VAL A 72 -1.18 -3.38 -2.30
N LEU A 73 -1.14 -4.26 -3.31
CA LEU A 73 -2.08 -4.21 -4.45
C LEU A 73 -3.53 -4.44 -4.02
N GLU A 74 -3.78 -5.35 -3.08
CA GLU A 74 -5.12 -5.59 -2.51
C GLU A 74 -5.66 -4.38 -1.75
N LEU A 75 -4.79 -3.70 -1.00
CA LEU A 75 -5.12 -2.46 -0.31
C LEU A 75 -5.46 -1.34 -1.30
N ALA A 76 -4.65 -1.17 -2.34
CA ALA A 76 -4.91 -0.19 -3.39
C ALA A 76 -6.24 -0.47 -4.10
N ARG A 77 -6.49 -1.75 -4.45
CA ARG A 77 -7.76 -2.19 -5.07
C ARG A 77 -8.95 -1.88 -4.16
N THR A 78 -8.87 -2.23 -2.88
CA THR A 78 -9.95 -1.98 -1.91
C THR A 78 -10.19 -0.48 -1.74
N GLY A 79 -9.13 0.30 -1.56
CA GLY A 79 -9.21 1.76 -1.43
C GLY A 79 -9.85 2.42 -2.65
N LEU A 80 -9.54 1.94 -3.86
CA LEU A 80 -10.18 2.41 -5.08
C LEU A 80 -11.69 2.14 -5.04
N PHE A 81 -12.12 0.89 -4.79
CA PHE A 81 -13.55 0.56 -4.75
C PHE A 81 -14.31 1.28 -3.64
N ASP A 82 -13.66 1.53 -2.50
CA ASP A 82 -14.25 2.29 -1.39
C ASP A 82 -14.43 3.79 -1.72
N SER A 83 -13.60 4.33 -2.61
CA SER A 83 -13.68 5.73 -3.07
C SER A 83 -14.74 5.97 -4.15
N LEU A 84 -15.17 4.92 -4.85
CA LEU A 84 -16.15 5.04 -5.94
C LEU A 84 -17.58 5.20 -5.41
N PRO A 85 -18.45 5.96 -6.11
CA PRO A 85 -19.85 6.08 -5.74
C PRO A 85 -20.57 4.73 -5.86
N ARG A 86 -21.40 4.40 -4.88
CA ARG A 86 -22.29 3.23 -4.98
C ARG A 86 -23.42 3.52 -5.97
N SER A 87 -23.82 2.49 -6.71
CA SER A 87 -25.02 2.49 -7.56
C SER A 87 -26.28 2.98 -6.81
N GLU A 88 -26.35 2.77 -5.49
CA GLU A 88 -27.45 3.23 -4.63
C GLU A 88 -27.59 4.77 -4.51
N ASN A 89 -26.59 5.54 -4.94
CA ASN A 89 -26.64 7.01 -4.97
C ASN A 89 -26.91 7.59 -6.36
N LEU A 90 -27.06 6.77 -7.40
CA LEU A 90 -27.35 7.21 -8.77
C LEU A 90 -28.86 7.39 -9.05
N THR A 91 -29.71 7.09 -8.05
CA THR A 91 -31.17 7.18 -8.17
C THR A 91 -31.77 7.97 -7.00
N ARG A 92 -31.52 9.28 -6.97
CA ARG A 92 -32.48 10.24 -6.39
C ARG A 92 -32.66 11.38 -7.40
N PRO A 93 -33.91 11.81 -7.64
CA PRO A 93 -34.27 12.68 -8.76
C PRO A 93 -33.59 14.05 -8.68
#